data_AF-A0AAV1D6N1-F1
#
_entry.id   AF-A0AAV1D6N1-F1
#
_cell.length_a   1.000
_cell.length_b   1.000
_cell.length_c   1.000
_cell.angle_alpha   90.00
_cell.angle_beta   90.00
_cell.angle_gamma   90.00
#
_symmetry.space_group_name_H-M   'P 1'
#
loop_
_entity.id
_entity.type
_entity.pdbx_description
1 polymer ?
#
loop_
_entity_poly.entity_id
_entity_poly.type
_entity_poly.pdbx_seq_one_letter_code
_entity_poly.pdbx_strand_id
1 'polypeptide(L)'
;MMMIYDLKDVFISFSPFFFVCLFAGNIISVLMFLSPVKTFIRIVKNKSTEEFESLPYICTLLNSSLWTYYGIIKPGSYLVSTVNGFGVIVEIIYVSLFLTYAPPKLKKKIGVLAGILDVGFFVAAISVAQFVLTGDARIDVIGFMCSGLNIVMYGSPLAAMKTVVTTQSVEYMPFLLSFFLFLNGGVWTFYAVLQQDWYLLVRPLSLFLSNFIIAIPK
;
A
#
# COMPACT_ATOMS: atom_id res chain seq x y z
N MET A 1 -38.19 -8.17 20.59
CA MET A 1 -37.85 -6.91 19.88
C MET A 1 -36.39 -6.61 20.20
N MET A 2 -35.47 -7.05 19.33
CA MET A 2 -34.03 -7.02 19.53
C MET A 2 -33.52 -5.58 19.39
N MET A 3 -32.78 -5.09 20.39
CA MET A 3 -32.03 -3.84 20.31
C MET A 3 -31.04 -3.91 19.14
N ILE A 4 -31.28 -3.11 18.11
CA ILE A 4 -30.22 -2.71 17.18
C ILE A 4 -29.42 -1.65 17.95
N TYR A 5 -28.30 -2.06 18.55
CA TYR A 5 -27.31 -1.11 19.05
C TYR A 5 -26.86 -0.27 17.85
N ASP A 6 -26.97 1.05 17.95
CA ASP A 6 -26.40 1.96 16.96
C ASP A 6 -24.89 1.73 16.95
N LEU A 7 -24.30 1.51 15.76
CA LEU A 7 -22.87 1.21 15.62
C LEU A 7 -22.05 2.24 16.39
N LYS A 8 -22.50 3.50 16.44
CA LYS A 8 -21.88 4.60 17.18
C LYS A 8 -21.69 4.35 18.68
N ASP A 9 -22.62 3.66 19.34
CA ASP A 9 -22.54 3.38 20.78
C ASP A 9 -21.52 2.28 21.10
N VAL A 10 -21.33 1.35 20.17
CA VAL A 10 -20.23 0.38 20.23
C VAL A 10 -18.87 1.11 20.10
N PHE A 11 -18.78 2.14 19.26
CA PHE A 11 -17.52 2.86 19.01
C PHE A 11 -17.02 3.68 20.21
N ILE A 12 -17.91 4.23 21.02
CA ILE A 12 -17.54 4.98 22.24
C ILE A 12 -16.85 4.05 23.26
N SER A 13 -17.28 2.79 23.31
CA SER A 13 -16.73 1.76 24.21
C SER A 13 -15.33 1.25 23.80
N PHE A 14 -14.99 1.28 22.49
CA PHE A 14 -13.71 0.77 21.96
C PHE A 14 -12.59 1.81 21.85
N SER A 15 -12.83 3.08 22.19
CA SER A 15 -12.02 4.20 21.70
C SER A 15 -10.49 4.11 21.94
N PRO A 16 -9.95 3.76 23.12
CA PRO A 16 -8.50 3.80 23.32
C PRO A 16 -7.79 2.60 22.68
N PHE A 17 -8.36 1.41 22.82
CA PHE A 17 -7.83 0.17 22.23
C PHE A 17 -7.81 0.24 20.71
N PHE A 18 -8.85 0.82 20.12
CA PHE A 18 -8.94 1.02 18.68
C PHE A 18 -7.84 1.96 18.16
N PHE A 19 -7.63 3.10 18.82
CA PHE A 19 -6.52 3.99 18.46
C PHE A 19 -5.18 3.27 18.55
N VAL A 20 -4.95 2.48 19.60
CA VAL A 20 -3.71 1.68 19.74
C VAL A 20 -3.53 0.69 18.58
N CYS A 21 -4.58 -0.04 18.18
CA CYS A 21 -4.52 -0.96 17.03
C CYS A 21 -4.19 -0.23 15.71
N LEU A 22 -4.78 0.94 15.47
CA LEU A 22 -4.50 1.72 14.26
C LEU A 22 -3.09 2.29 14.25
N PHE A 23 -2.59 2.76 15.39
CA PHE A 23 -1.20 3.19 15.54
C PHE A 23 -0.24 2.02 15.29
N ALA A 24 -0.53 0.84 15.83
CA ALA A 24 0.24 -0.37 15.54
C ALA A 24 0.20 -0.73 14.03
N GLY A 25 -0.96 -0.60 13.37
CA GLY A 25 -1.08 -0.79 11.92
C GLY A 25 -0.21 0.17 11.11
N ASN A 26 -0.15 1.44 11.50
CA ASN A 26 0.74 2.43 10.90
C ASN A 26 2.22 2.06 11.08
N ILE A 27 2.62 1.64 12.29
CA ILE A 27 3.99 1.20 12.58
C ILE A 27 4.35 -0.01 11.68
N ILE A 28 3.48 -1.01 11.58
CA ILE A 28 3.70 -2.18 10.72
C ILE A 28 3.86 -1.74 9.26
N SER A 29 3.00 -0.85 8.76
CA SER A 29 3.12 -0.32 7.40
C SER A 29 4.42 0.45 7.16
N VAL A 30 4.89 1.25 8.13
CA VAL A 30 6.20 1.92 8.07
C VAL A 30 7.33 0.89 7.95
N LEU A 31 7.29 -0.17 8.78
CA LEU A 31 8.28 -1.26 8.70
C LEU A 31 8.24 -1.98 7.35
N MET A 32 7.06 -2.15 6.75
CA MET A 32 6.90 -2.72 5.42
C MET A 32 7.55 -1.83 4.34
N PHE A 33 7.35 -0.50 4.37
CA PHE A 33 8.04 0.43 3.47
C PHE A 33 9.55 0.38 3.64
N LEU A 34 10.04 0.12 4.86
CA LEU A 34 11.47 -0.01 5.15
C LEU A 34 12.03 -1.42 4.88
N SER A 35 11.20 -2.40 4.52
CA SER A 35 11.65 -3.76 4.24
C SER A 35 12.74 -3.86 3.16
N PRO A 36 12.73 -3.03 2.08
CA PRO A 36 13.76 -3.07 1.04
C PRO A 36 15.06 -2.35 1.40
N VAL A 37 15.19 -1.73 2.58
CA VAL A 37 16.38 -0.93 2.95
C VAL A 37 17.69 -1.72 2.76
N LYS A 38 17.72 -3.01 3.13
CA LYS A 38 18.91 -3.86 2.95
C LYS A 38 19.30 -4.01 1.48
N THR A 39 18.30 -4.13 0.59
CA THR A 39 18.49 -4.18 -0.86
C THR A 39 19.10 -2.88 -1.36
N PHE A 40 18.60 -1.73 -0.93
CA PHE A 40 19.14 -0.44 -1.36
C PHE A 40 20.52 -0.14 -0.80
N ILE A 41 20.84 -0.59 0.42
CA ILE A 41 22.22 -0.53 0.94
C ILE A 41 23.17 -1.31 0.02
N ARG A 42 22.77 -2.50 -0.45
CA ARG A 42 23.54 -3.28 -1.44
C ARG A 42 23.71 -2.54 -2.75
N ILE A 43 22.65 -1.94 -3.30
CA ILE A 43 22.71 -1.15 -4.53
C ILE A 43 23.71 0.01 -4.40
N VAL A 44 23.65 0.75 -3.29
CA VAL A 44 24.56 1.88 -3.03
C VAL A 44 26.01 1.42 -2.90
N LYS A 45 26.23 0.31 -2.18
CA LYS A 45 27.57 -0.25 -1.95
C LYS A 45 28.20 -0.75 -3.26
N ASN A 46 27.41 -1.44 -4.07
CA ASN A 46 27.88 -2.05 -5.31
C ASN A 46 27.81 -1.11 -6.52
N LYS A 47 27.24 0.10 -6.32
CA LYS A 47 27.07 1.12 -7.37
C LYS A 47 26.35 0.60 -8.61
N SER A 48 25.48 -0.38 -8.42
CA SER A 48 24.75 -1.08 -9.46
C SER A 48 23.40 -1.53 -8.92
N THR A 49 22.36 -1.45 -9.75
CA THR A 49 21.05 -2.01 -9.43
C THR A 49 21.00 -3.53 -9.58
N GLU A 50 22.09 -4.14 -10.05
CA GLU A 50 22.16 -5.58 -10.29
C GLU A 50 20.95 -6.06 -11.11
N GLU A 51 20.28 -7.13 -10.70
CA GLU A 51 19.05 -7.65 -11.30
C GLU A 51 17.77 -7.20 -10.55
N PHE A 52 17.88 -6.21 -9.65
CA PHE A 52 16.72 -5.73 -8.91
C PHE A 52 15.77 -4.94 -9.81
N GLU A 53 14.48 -5.25 -9.69
CA GLU A 53 13.43 -4.61 -10.48
C GLU A 53 13.00 -3.26 -9.87
N SER A 54 12.86 -2.25 -10.71
CA SER A 54 12.46 -0.88 -10.30
C SER A 54 10.95 -0.66 -10.29
N LEU A 55 10.21 -1.46 -11.08
CA LEU A 55 8.77 -1.33 -11.29
C LEU A 55 7.95 -1.34 -9.98
N PRO A 56 8.24 -2.22 -8.99
CA PRO A 56 7.49 -2.21 -7.73
C PRO A 56 7.54 -0.87 -7.00
N TYR A 57 8.69 -0.19 -7.01
CA TYR A 57 8.89 1.09 -6.32
C TYR A 57 8.16 2.24 -7.02
N ILE A 58 8.19 2.26 -8.35
CA ILE A 58 7.43 3.23 -9.16
C ILE A 58 5.92 3.04 -8.94
N CYS A 59 5.41 1.81 -9.03
CA CYS A 59 3.98 1.55 -8.80
C CYS A 59 3.56 1.88 -7.36
N THR A 60 4.44 1.60 -6.39
CA THR A 60 4.18 1.91 -4.97
C THR A 60 4.19 3.41 -4.73
N LEU A 61 5.07 4.18 -5.38
CA LEU A 61 5.09 5.64 -5.31
C LEU A 61 3.77 6.25 -5.80
N LEU A 62 3.32 5.90 -7.01
CA LEU A 62 2.03 6.35 -7.55
C LEU A 62 0.89 5.96 -6.61
N ASN A 63 0.88 4.70 -6.20
CA ASN A 63 -0.16 4.19 -5.32
C ASN A 63 -0.20 4.98 -4.00
N SER A 64 0.93 5.14 -3.31
CA SER A 64 0.97 5.87 -2.04
C SER A 64 0.61 7.33 -2.23
N SER A 65 1.01 7.97 -3.32
CA SER A 65 0.63 9.36 -3.62
C SER A 65 -0.89 9.53 -3.74
N LEU A 66 -1.57 8.61 -4.43
CA LEU A 66 -3.05 8.64 -4.55
C LEU A 66 -3.74 8.35 -3.22
N TRP A 67 -3.24 7.41 -2.42
CA TRP A 67 -3.80 7.12 -1.09
C TRP A 67 -3.55 8.24 -0.08
N THR A 68 -2.42 8.95 -0.19
CA THR A 68 -2.18 10.18 0.57
C THR A 68 -3.25 11.21 0.25
N TYR A 69 -3.47 11.47 -1.04
CA TYR A 69 -4.48 12.42 -1.47
C TYR A 69 -5.90 11.99 -1.04
N TYR A 70 -6.25 10.72 -1.23
CA TYR A 70 -7.52 10.15 -0.79
C TYR A 70 -7.77 10.37 0.70
N GLY A 71 -6.78 10.06 1.55
CA GLY A 71 -6.89 10.24 3.00
C GLY A 71 -6.99 11.70 3.44
N ILE A 72 -6.50 12.65 2.64
CA ILE A 72 -6.65 14.10 2.89
C ILE A 72 -8.08 14.55 2.58
N ILE A 73 -8.63 14.12 1.44
CA ILE A 73 -9.94 14.61 0.97
C ILE A 73 -11.12 13.88 1.62
N LYS A 74 -10.93 12.66 2.11
CA LYS A 74 -11.98 11.87 2.76
C LYS A 74 -12.03 12.15 4.27
N PRO A 75 -13.16 12.67 4.80
CA PRO A 75 -13.33 12.87 6.23
C PRO A 75 -13.06 11.60 7.04
N GLY A 76 -12.40 11.72 8.19
CA GLY A 76 -12.10 10.59 9.07
C GLY A 76 -10.97 9.66 8.61
N SER A 77 -10.40 9.88 7.42
CA SER A 77 -9.39 8.99 6.80
C SER A 77 -7.94 9.49 6.88
N TYR A 78 -7.66 10.50 7.71
CA TYR A 78 -6.35 11.17 7.75
C TYR A 78 -5.18 10.22 8.12
N LEU A 79 -5.42 9.18 8.92
CA LEU A 79 -4.39 8.17 9.25
C LEU A 79 -3.92 7.38 8.01
N VAL A 80 -4.77 7.25 6.98
CA VAL A 80 -4.37 6.68 5.69
C VAL A 80 -3.39 7.61 4.98
N SER A 81 -3.60 8.92 5.12
CA SER A 81 -2.71 9.92 4.53
C SER A 81 -1.33 9.92 5.17
N THR A 82 -1.24 9.83 6.50
CA THR A 82 0.05 9.86 7.22
C THR A 82 0.96 8.71 6.83
N VAL A 83 0.45 7.48 6.80
CA VAL A 83 1.25 6.30 6.47
C VAL A 83 1.68 6.28 5.01
N ASN A 84 0.79 6.66 4.10
CA ASN A 84 1.12 6.70 2.68
C ASN A 84 2.03 7.89 2.35
N GLY A 85 1.90 9.01 3.06
CA GLY A 85 2.80 10.16 2.91
C GLY A 85 4.24 9.80 3.31
N PHE A 86 4.41 9.01 4.39
CA PHE A 86 5.71 8.41 4.70
C PHE A 86 6.19 7.50 3.56
N GLY A 87 5.31 6.64 3.04
CA GLY A 87 5.60 5.78 1.89
C GLY A 87 6.08 6.57 0.66
N VAL A 88 5.42 7.68 0.32
CA VAL A 88 5.84 8.57 -0.78
C VAL A 88 7.28 9.04 -0.61
N ILE A 89 7.66 9.49 0.60
CA ILE A 89 9.03 9.95 0.87
C ILE A 89 10.04 8.81 0.68
N VAL A 90 9.75 7.63 1.21
CA VAL A 90 10.62 6.45 1.08
C VAL A 90 10.74 6.00 -0.38
N GLU A 91 9.64 5.93 -1.11
CA GLU A 91 9.64 5.47 -2.50
C GLU A 91 10.32 6.48 -3.44
N ILE A 92 10.21 7.79 -3.18
CA ILE A 92 11.00 8.80 -3.90
C ILE A 92 12.50 8.54 -3.73
N ILE A 93 12.96 8.21 -2.51
CA ILE A 93 14.35 7.88 -2.25
C ILE A 93 14.74 6.63 -3.06
N TYR A 94 13.94 5.58 -3.02
CA TYR A 94 14.19 4.34 -3.76
C TYR A 94 14.25 4.53 -5.27
N VAL A 95 13.28 5.21 -5.87
CA VAL A 95 13.26 5.52 -7.31
C VAL A 95 14.47 6.40 -7.68
N SER A 96 14.84 7.37 -6.84
CA SER A 96 16.02 8.22 -7.07
C SER A 96 17.33 7.42 -7.04
N LEU A 97 17.47 6.47 -6.11
CA LEU A 97 18.64 5.59 -6.04
C LEU A 97 18.72 4.69 -7.30
N PHE A 98 17.58 4.17 -7.77
CA PHE A 98 17.50 3.44 -9.02
C PHE A 98 17.95 4.28 -10.23
N LEU A 99 17.46 5.52 -10.35
CA LEU A 99 17.89 6.46 -11.39
C LEU A 99 19.40 6.82 -11.29
N THR A 100 19.96 6.77 -10.08
CA THR A 100 21.37 7.05 -9.84
C THR A 100 22.26 5.87 -10.24
N TYR A 101 21.90 4.64 -9.89
CA TYR A 101 22.79 3.47 -10.01
C TYR A 101 22.44 2.50 -11.14
N ALA A 102 21.31 2.66 -11.83
CA ALA A 102 20.97 1.80 -12.97
C ALA A 102 21.89 2.02 -14.18
N PRO A 103 22.06 1.05 -15.08
CA PRO A 103 22.72 1.25 -16.37
C PRO A 103 21.98 2.30 -17.24
N PRO A 104 22.65 3.03 -18.16
CA PRO A 104 22.04 4.14 -18.92
C PRO A 104 20.73 3.78 -19.66
N LYS A 105 20.66 2.59 -20.27
CA LYS A 105 19.44 2.11 -20.95
C LYS A 105 18.29 1.93 -19.96
N LEU A 106 18.57 1.37 -18.78
CA LEU A 106 17.59 1.14 -17.74
C LEU A 106 17.16 2.45 -17.07
N LYS A 107 18.09 3.38 -16.81
CA LYS A 107 17.78 4.73 -16.30
C LYS A 107 16.74 5.44 -17.18
N LYS A 108 16.90 5.39 -18.50
CA LYS A 108 15.92 5.99 -19.43
C LYS A 108 14.54 5.34 -19.27
N LYS A 109 14.46 4.01 -19.21
CA LYS A 109 13.20 3.29 -19.00
C LYS A 109 12.54 3.68 -17.67
N ILE A 110 13.31 3.69 -16.59
CA ILE A 110 12.86 4.07 -15.25
C ILE A 110 12.34 5.51 -15.24
N GLY A 111 13.12 6.45 -15.78
CA GLY A 111 12.76 7.87 -15.82
C GLY A 111 11.51 8.15 -16.65
N VAL A 112 11.37 7.48 -17.80
CA VAL A 112 10.14 7.58 -18.62
C VAL A 112 8.95 7.02 -17.87
N LEU A 113 9.09 5.84 -17.24
CA LEU A 113 7.98 5.21 -16.54
C LEU A 113 7.54 6.01 -15.31
N ALA A 114 8.49 6.47 -14.48
CA ALA A 114 8.21 7.34 -13.34
C ALA A 114 7.63 8.69 -13.79
N GLY A 115 8.15 9.28 -14.87
CA GLY A 115 7.60 10.52 -15.44
C GLY A 115 6.16 10.36 -15.95
N ILE A 116 5.83 9.24 -16.59
CA ILE A 116 4.47 8.97 -17.07
C ILE A 116 3.52 8.68 -15.90
N LEU A 117 3.92 7.83 -14.96
CA LEU A 117 3.05 7.34 -13.89
C LEU A 117 2.98 8.31 -12.69
N ASP A 118 4.13 8.63 -12.09
CA ASP A 118 4.20 9.38 -10.83
C ASP A 118 4.06 10.89 -11.03
N VAL A 119 4.34 11.40 -12.23
CA VAL A 119 4.16 12.81 -12.57
C VAL A 119 2.94 12.99 -13.47
N GLY A 120 2.98 12.46 -14.69
CA GLY A 120 1.94 12.70 -15.70
C GLY A 120 0.55 12.24 -15.26
N PHE A 121 0.40 10.94 -14.98
CA PHE A 121 -0.87 10.35 -14.57
C PHE A 121 -1.32 10.90 -13.22
N PHE A 122 -0.43 11.00 -12.22
CA PHE A 122 -0.78 11.57 -10.92
C PHE A 122 -1.30 13.00 -11.03
N VAL A 123 -0.56 13.90 -11.69
CA VAL A 123 -0.98 15.31 -11.86
C VAL A 123 -2.31 15.40 -12.62
N ALA A 124 -2.49 14.58 -13.67
CA ALA A 124 -3.75 14.53 -14.41
C ALA A 124 -4.91 14.08 -13.51
N ALA A 125 -4.73 13.00 -12.74
CA ALA A 125 -5.74 12.49 -11.82
C ALA A 125 -6.14 13.54 -10.76
N ILE A 126 -5.16 14.21 -10.13
CA ILE A 126 -5.41 15.25 -9.14
C ILE A 126 -6.08 16.47 -9.78
N SER A 127 -5.66 16.87 -10.99
CA SER A 127 -6.24 18.02 -11.68
C SER A 127 -7.71 17.76 -12.04
N VAL A 128 -8.04 16.60 -12.58
CA VAL A 128 -9.44 16.20 -12.84
C VAL A 128 -10.22 16.19 -11.52
N ALA A 129 -9.67 15.58 -10.47
CA ALA A 129 -10.33 15.51 -9.19
C ALA A 129 -10.59 16.89 -8.55
N GLN A 130 -9.68 17.85 -8.68
CA GLN A 130 -9.82 19.18 -8.08
C GLN A 130 -10.68 20.13 -8.91
N PHE A 131 -10.53 20.12 -10.23
CA PHE A 131 -11.15 21.13 -11.10
C PHE A 131 -12.43 20.66 -11.78
N VAL A 132 -12.69 19.36 -11.83
CA VAL A 132 -13.87 18.80 -12.51
C VAL A 132 -14.86 18.18 -11.52
N LEU A 133 -14.37 17.55 -10.45
CA LEU A 133 -15.21 16.80 -9.50
C LEU A 133 -15.46 17.60 -8.22
N THR A 134 -16.63 17.39 -7.60
CA THR A 134 -17.03 18.05 -6.35
C THR A 134 -17.62 17.05 -5.36
N GLY A 135 -17.47 17.32 -4.06
CA GLY A 135 -18.08 16.51 -3.00
C GLY A 135 -17.65 15.04 -3.05
N ASP A 136 -18.61 14.14 -2.90
CA ASP A 136 -18.40 12.69 -2.81
C ASP A 136 -17.87 12.09 -4.12
N ALA A 137 -18.27 12.61 -5.28
CA ALA A 137 -17.80 12.12 -6.59
C ALA A 137 -16.26 12.20 -6.72
N ARG A 138 -15.65 13.21 -6.11
CA ARG A 138 -14.18 13.36 -6.06
C ARG A 138 -13.53 12.29 -5.20
N ILE A 139 -14.14 11.94 -4.07
CA ILE A 139 -13.67 10.88 -3.17
C ILE A 139 -13.80 9.53 -3.88
N ASP A 140 -14.93 9.28 -4.53
CA ASP A 140 -15.24 8.01 -5.19
C ASP A 140 -14.32 7.72 -6.37
N VAL A 141 -14.06 8.72 -7.23
CA VAL A 141 -13.16 8.53 -8.39
C VAL A 141 -11.73 8.24 -7.93
N ILE A 142 -11.22 8.97 -6.95
CA ILE A 142 -9.87 8.72 -6.41
C ILE A 142 -9.83 7.37 -5.70
N GLY A 143 -10.84 7.05 -4.89
CA GLY A 143 -10.98 5.75 -4.23
C GLY A 143 -10.97 4.59 -5.22
N PHE A 144 -11.70 4.74 -6.33
CA PHE A 144 -11.73 3.75 -7.39
C PHE A 144 -10.36 3.56 -8.06
N MET A 145 -9.66 4.65 -8.38
CA MET A 145 -8.29 4.58 -8.93
C MET A 145 -7.33 3.88 -7.95
N CYS A 146 -7.39 4.27 -6.68
CA CYS A 146 -6.66 3.67 -5.58
C CYS A 146 -6.89 2.16 -5.47
N SER A 147 -8.14 1.70 -5.51
CA SER A 147 -8.50 0.29 -5.46
C SER A 147 -8.10 -0.47 -6.74
N GLY A 148 -8.23 0.15 -7.91
CA GLY A 148 -7.81 -0.44 -9.19
C GLY A 148 -6.30 -0.71 -9.23
N LEU A 149 -5.49 0.28 -8.84
CA LEU A 149 -4.03 0.15 -8.74
C LEU A 149 -3.63 -0.97 -7.78
N ASN A 150 -4.37 -1.14 -6.68
CA ASN A 150 -4.14 -2.25 -5.76
C ASN A 150 -4.27 -3.61 -6.42
N ILE A 151 -5.39 -3.83 -7.12
CA ILE A 151 -5.66 -5.09 -7.78
C ILE A 151 -4.52 -5.43 -8.75
N VAL A 152 -4.04 -4.44 -9.50
CA VAL A 152 -2.89 -4.62 -10.40
C VAL A 152 -1.62 -4.98 -9.64
N MET A 153 -1.31 -4.28 -8.54
CA MET A 153 -0.12 -4.56 -7.72
C MET A 153 -0.15 -5.94 -7.06
N TYR A 154 -1.34 -6.51 -6.80
CA TYR A 154 -1.47 -7.87 -6.26
C TYR A 154 -1.09 -8.99 -7.23
N GLY A 155 -0.92 -8.69 -8.52
CA GLY A 155 -0.50 -9.69 -9.49
C GLY A 155 0.79 -10.41 -9.07
N SER A 156 1.77 -9.68 -8.51
CA SER A 156 3.05 -10.25 -8.08
C SER A 156 2.92 -11.14 -6.83
N PRO A 157 2.32 -10.69 -5.71
CA PRO A 157 2.04 -11.57 -4.58
C PRO A 157 1.20 -12.82 -4.92
N LEU A 158 0.16 -12.68 -5.77
CA LEU A 158 -0.65 -13.81 -6.23
C LEU A 158 0.17 -14.82 -7.04
N ALA A 159 1.05 -14.34 -7.92
CA ALA A 159 1.97 -15.20 -8.66
C ALA A 159 2.92 -15.94 -7.71
N ALA A 160 3.47 -15.26 -6.70
CA ALA A 160 4.31 -15.89 -5.69
C ALA A 160 3.54 -16.94 -4.87
N MET A 161 2.29 -16.66 -4.47
CA MET A 161 1.42 -17.62 -3.77
C MET A 161 1.15 -18.87 -4.62
N LYS A 162 0.86 -18.68 -5.92
CA LYS A 162 0.70 -19.79 -6.87
C LYS A 162 1.96 -20.65 -6.91
N THR A 163 3.14 -20.04 -6.94
CA THR A 163 4.42 -20.76 -6.89
C THR A 163 4.54 -21.56 -5.60
N VAL A 164 4.31 -20.98 -4.42
CA VAL A 164 4.37 -21.69 -3.12
C VAL A 164 3.43 -22.89 -3.07
N VAL A 165 2.18 -22.73 -3.53
CA VAL A 165 1.21 -23.83 -3.59
C VAL A 165 1.64 -24.92 -4.57
N THR A 166 2.25 -24.54 -5.69
CA THR A 166 2.70 -25.49 -6.72
C THR A 166 3.96 -26.23 -6.30
N THR A 167 4.93 -25.53 -5.69
CA THR A 167 6.23 -26.09 -5.29
C THR A 167 6.21 -26.71 -3.89
N GLN A 168 5.15 -26.49 -3.12
CA GLN A 168 5.03 -26.89 -1.71
C GLN A 168 6.19 -26.38 -0.84
N SER A 169 6.82 -25.27 -1.24
CA SER A 169 7.98 -24.69 -0.56
C SER A 169 7.73 -23.23 -0.23
N VAL A 170 7.99 -22.87 1.04
CA VAL A 170 7.95 -21.49 1.54
C VAL A 170 9.34 -20.82 1.49
N GLU A 171 10.30 -21.42 0.79
CA GLU A 171 11.67 -20.91 0.66
C GLU A 171 11.72 -19.45 0.16
N TYR A 172 10.73 -19.06 -0.65
CA TYR A 172 10.58 -17.71 -1.21
C TYR A 172 9.62 -16.81 -0.41
N MET A 173 9.03 -17.29 0.69
CA MET A 173 8.11 -16.54 1.56
C MET A 173 8.52 -16.67 3.03
N PRO A 174 9.35 -15.75 3.55
CA PRO A 174 9.72 -15.78 4.96
C PRO A 174 8.48 -15.57 5.85
N PHE A 175 8.22 -16.52 6.75
CA PHE A 175 7.04 -16.54 7.63
C PHE A 175 6.77 -15.19 8.32
N LEU A 176 7.82 -14.54 8.85
CA LEU A 176 7.68 -13.26 9.55
C LEU A 176 7.10 -12.17 8.64
N LEU A 177 7.52 -12.11 7.38
CA LEU A 177 6.99 -11.14 6.43
C LEU A 177 5.50 -11.39 6.15
N SER A 178 5.12 -12.65 5.89
CA SER A 178 3.72 -13.03 5.69
C SER A 178 2.86 -12.76 6.93
N PHE A 179 3.39 -12.99 8.13
CA PHE A 179 2.72 -12.69 9.39
C PHE A 179 2.48 -11.17 9.59
N PHE A 180 3.48 -10.32 9.33
CA PHE A 180 3.30 -8.87 9.40
C PHE A 180 2.34 -8.35 8.32
N LEU A 181 2.39 -8.90 7.11
CA LEU A 181 1.44 -8.59 6.03
C LEU A 181 0.01 -8.99 6.41
N PHE A 182 -0.16 -10.14 7.06
CA PHE A 182 -1.44 -10.60 7.58
C PHE A 182 -2.00 -9.65 8.64
N LEU A 183 -1.21 -9.30 9.66
CA LEU A 183 -1.62 -8.34 10.69
C LEU A 183 -1.96 -6.97 10.10
N ASN A 184 -1.15 -6.49 9.16
CA ASN A 184 -1.41 -5.23 8.47
C ASN A 184 -2.74 -5.26 7.70
N GLY A 185 -2.97 -6.33 6.94
CA GLY A 185 -4.24 -6.56 6.24
C GLY A 185 -5.42 -6.59 7.20
N GLY A 186 -5.30 -7.28 8.34
CA GLY A 186 -6.35 -7.34 9.36
C GLY A 186 -6.70 -5.97 9.94
N VAL A 187 -5.69 -5.19 10.36
CA VAL A 187 -5.90 -3.86 10.96
C VAL A 187 -6.58 -2.91 9.96
N TRP A 188 -6.10 -2.85 8.72
CA TRP A 188 -6.66 -1.95 7.72
C TRP A 188 -8.03 -2.44 7.19
N THR A 189 -8.30 -3.75 7.20
CA THR A 189 -9.63 -4.30 6.88
C THR A 189 -10.64 -3.86 7.92
N PHE A 190 -10.29 -4.03 9.20
CA PHE A 190 -11.13 -3.61 10.30
C PHE A 190 -11.38 -2.10 10.27
N TYR A 191 -10.34 -1.30 10.01
CA TYR A 191 -10.48 0.15 9.83
C TYR A 191 -11.43 0.51 8.68
N ALA A 192 -11.33 -0.16 7.53
CA ALA A 192 -12.19 0.08 6.38
C ALA A 192 -13.66 -0.24 6.67
N VAL A 193 -13.94 -1.36 7.36
CA VAL A 193 -15.31 -1.71 7.80
C VAL A 193 -15.89 -0.64 8.72
N LEU A 194 -15.09 -0.11 9.64
CA LEU A 194 -15.53 0.92 10.58
C LEU A 194 -15.79 2.27 9.90
N GLN A 195 -14.97 2.63 8.92
CA GLN A 195 -15.19 3.83 8.09
C GLN A 195 -16.29 3.63 7.04
N GLN A 196 -16.89 2.43 6.97
CA GLN A 196 -17.80 2.01 5.90
C GLN A 196 -17.24 2.33 4.50
N ASP A 197 -15.93 2.11 4.35
CA ASP A 197 -15.15 2.48 3.17
C ASP A 197 -14.83 1.25 2.33
N TRP A 198 -15.65 1.02 1.31
CA TRP A 198 -15.51 -0.11 0.39
C TRP A 198 -14.25 -0.01 -0.47
N TYR A 199 -13.78 1.20 -0.80
CA TYR A 199 -12.53 1.36 -1.56
C TYR A 199 -11.31 0.96 -0.75
N LEU A 200 -11.28 1.38 0.53
CA LEU A 200 -10.23 1.03 1.47
C LEU A 200 -10.26 -0.45 1.84
N LEU A 201 -11.42 -1.10 1.78
CA LEU A 201 -11.57 -2.51 2.16
C LEU A 201 -10.87 -3.49 1.19
N VAL A 202 -10.88 -3.20 -0.12
CA VAL A 202 -10.41 -4.13 -1.16
C VAL A 202 -8.98 -4.64 -0.89
N ARG A 203 -8.06 -3.74 -0.60
CA ARG A 203 -6.62 -4.07 -0.46
C ARG A 203 -6.33 -4.84 0.84
N PRO A 204 -6.65 -4.32 2.03
CA PRO A 204 -6.38 -5.00 3.29
C PRO A 204 -7.04 -6.37 3.39
N LEU A 205 -8.27 -6.51 2.88
CA LEU A 205 -8.99 -7.78 2.92
C LEU A 205 -8.29 -8.84 2.09
N SER A 206 -7.82 -8.47 0.89
CA SER A 206 -7.06 -9.38 0.03
C SER A 206 -5.74 -9.83 0.67
N LEU A 207 -4.98 -8.92 1.31
CA LEU A 207 -3.76 -9.25 2.07
C LEU A 207 -4.03 -10.18 3.24
N PHE A 208 -5.11 -9.90 3.98
CA PHE A 208 -5.51 -10.70 5.12
C PHE A 208 -5.81 -12.13 4.68
N LEU A 209 -6.64 -12.30 3.65
CA LEU A 209 -7.02 -13.62 3.15
C LEU A 209 -5.85 -14.38 2.51
N SER A 210 -5.00 -13.71 1.73
CA SER A 210 -3.89 -14.38 1.04
C SER A 210 -2.81 -14.89 2.00
N ASN A 211 -2.60 -14.20 3.13
CA ASN A 211 -1.56 -14.55 4.10
C ASN A 211 -2.10 -15.40 5.27
N PHE A 212 -3.41 -15.56 5.42
CA PHE A 212 -4.03 -16.32 6.51
C PHE A 212 -3.49 -17.76 6.60
N ILE A 213 -3.37 -18.45 5.47
CA ILE A 213 -2.93 -19.85 5.43
C ILE A 213 -1.44 -19.99 5.81
N ILE A 214 -0.61 -18.98 5.52
CA ILE A 214 0.83 -19.00 5.80
C ILE A 214 1.12 -18.52 7.22
N ALA A 215 0.28 -17.63 7.76
CA ALA A 215 0.46 -17.02 9.08
C ALA A 215 0.01 -17.92 10.25
N ILE A 216 -0.70 -19.02 9.98
CA ILE A 216 -1.05 -20.03 11.01
C ILE A 216 0.16 -20.97 11.17
N PRO A 217 0.83 -20.97 12.35
CA PRO A 217 1.87 -21.95 12.60
C PRO A 217 1.28 -23.36 12.59
N LYS A 218 1.90 -24.27 11.83
CA LYS A 218 1.63 -25.71 11.90
C LYS A 218 2.33 -26.33 13.10
#